data_AF-A0A832EX48-F1
#
_entry.id   AF-A0A832EX48-F1
#
_cell.length_a   1.000
_cell.length_b   1.000
_cell.length_c   1.000
_cell.angle_alpha   90.00
_cell.angle_beta   90.00
_cell.angle_gamma   90.00
#
_symmetry.space_group_name_H-M   'P 1'
#
loop_
_entity.id
_entity.type
_entity.pdbx_description
1 polymer ?
#
loop_
_entity_poly.entity_id
_entity_poly.type
_entity_poly.pdbx_seq_one_letter_code
_entity_poly.pdbx_strand_id
1 'polypeptide(L)'
;YNFGPVNVGGGLYSPSFWSGTTLVLPGSSLARLASPAEVFVFGDTHDAPAYSLSLSFILSTDRIRRTSDLRHGGRFNMAFADGHAKSLPWRAGHIGTLPVGAPANASDWRKWCADPQEAIPGFHGSPIPCGDAAADALSNVVWYPD
;
A
#
# COMPACT_ATOMS: atom_id res chain seq x y z
N TYR A 1 -8.28 -3.30 -3.45
CA TYR A 1 -8.60 -1.99 -2.83
C TYR A 1 -7.44 -1.54 -1.97
N ASN A 2 -7.23 -0.24 -1.77
CA ASN A 2 -6.16 0.31 -0.94
C ASN A 2 -6.41 0.02 0.56
N PHE A 3 -5.64 -0.92 1.11
CA PHE A 3 -5.67 -1.31 2.52
C PHE A 3 -4.90 -0.32 3.40
N GLY A 4 -3.98 0.45 2.81
CA GLY A 4 -3.11 1.40 3.47
C GLY A 4 -1.63 1.05 3.31
N PRO A 5 -0.73 1.85 3.91
CA PRO A 5 0.71 1.63 3.78
C PRO A 5 1.14 0.31 4.45
N VAL A 6 0.54 -0.05 5.59
CA VAL A 6 0.93 -1.22 6.37
C VAL A 6 -0.29 -2.05 6.74
N ASN A 7 -0.52 -3.15 6.01
CA ASN A 7 -1.71 -3.98 6.17
C ASN A 7 -3.00 -3.14 6.05
N VAL A 8 -3.94 -3.28 7.00
CA VAL A 8 -5.20 -2.54 7.09
C VAL A 8 -5.03 -1.32 8.00
N GLY A 9 -5.10 -0.12 7.45
CA GLY A 9 -5.14 1.13 8.21
C GLY A 9 -4.61 2.33 7.44
N GLY A 10 -5.20 3.52 7.64
CA GLY A 10 -4.76 4.76 7.00
C GLY A 10 -5.10 4.91 5.51
N GLY A 11 -5.45 3.82 4.82
CA GLY A 11 -5.95 3.83 3.45
C GLY A 11 -7.45 4.09 3.33
N LEU A 12 -8.13 3.36 2.45
CA LEU A 12 -9.56 3.58 2.18
C LEU A 12 -10.50 2.81 3.11
N TYR A 13 -9.98 2.26 4.20
CA TYR A 13 -10.78 1.61 5.23
C TYR A 13 -10.78 2.43 6.52
N SER A 14 -11.95 2.49 7.14
CA SER A 14 -12.12 2.92 8.52
C SER A 14 -11.74 1.77 9.47
N PRO A 15 -11.60 2.02 10.79
CA PRO A 15 -11.24 0.98 11.75
C PRO A 15 -12.08 -0.29 11.60
N SER A 16 -11.41 -1.43 11.50
CA SER A 16 -12.05 -2.73 11.35
C SER A 16 -12.76 -3.15 12.64
N PHE A 17 -13.89 -3.84 12.54
CA PHE A 17 -14.59 -4.38 13.70
C PHE A 17 -15.13 -5.79 13.41
N TRP A 18 -15.31 -6.59 14.46
CA TRP A 18 -15.93 -7.90 14.36
C TRP A 18 -17.45 -7.78 14.51
N SER A 19 -18.19 -8.35 13.57
CA SER A 19 -19.64 -8.54 13.65
C SER A 19 -19.91 -10.04 13.71
N GLY A 20 -20.09 -10.57 14.92
CA GLY A 20 -20.08 -12.01 15.16
C GLY A 20 -18.73 -12.63 14.77
N THR A 21 -18.74 -13.57 13.82
CA THR A 21 -17.54 -14.23 13.29
C THR A 21 -16.96 -13.56 12.04
N THR A 22 -17.50 -12.41 11.62
CA THR A 22 -17.09 -11.72 10.39
C THR A 22 -16.27 -10.48 10.73
N LEU A 23 -15.05 -10.39 10.19
CA LEU A 23 -14.27 -9.15 10.20
C LEU A 23 -14.84 -8.18 9.16
N VAL A 24 -15.32 -7.03 9.60
CA VAL A 24 -15.84 -5.97 8.75
C VAL A 24 -14.77 -4.90 8.56
N LEU A 25 -14.50 -4.58 7.30
CA LEU A 25 -13.58 -3.52 6.86
C LEU A 25 -14.43 -2.41 6.22
N PRO A 26 -15.03 -1.51 7.02
CA PRO A 26 -15.86 -0.43 6.48
C PRO A 26 -15.02 0.51 5.62
N GLY A 27 -15.54 0.93 4.47
CA GLY A 27 -14.88 1.92 3.63
C GLY A 27 -14.86 3.32 4.27
N SER A 28 -13.94 4.17 3.83
CA SER A 28 -13.91 5.59 4.14
C SER A 28 -14.75 6.40 3.13
N SER A 29 -15.39 7.48 3.57
CA SER A 29 -16.09 8.39 2.66
C SER A 29 -15.10 9.19 1.82
N LEU A 30 -15.49 9.56 0.59
CA LEU A 30 -14.65 10.39 -0.28
C LEU A 30 -14.34 11.75 0.37
N ALA A 31 -15.26 12.29 1.18
CA ALA A 31 -15.10 13.55 1.90
C ALA A 31 -14.00 13.52 2.97
N ARG A 32 -13.52 12.33 3.36
CA ARG A 32 -12.43 12.15 4.32
C ARG A 32 -11.04 12.29 3.68
N LEU A 33 -10.96 12.20 2.35
CA LEU A 33 -9.66 12.22 1.67
C LEU A 33 -9.08 13.63 1.67
N ALA A 34 -7.88 13.78 2.22
CA ALA A 34 -7.19 15.07 2.29
C ALA A 34 -6.83 15.61 0.89
N SER A 35 -6.48 14.72 -0.04
CA SER A 35 -6.19 15.06 -1.44
C SER A 35 -6.52 13.89 -2.37
N PRO A 36 -7.74 13.81 -2.94
CA PRO A 36 -8.16 12.65 -3.76
C PRO A 36 -7.22 12.31 -4.93
N ALA A 37 -6.57 13.30 -5.53
CA ALA A 37 -5.59 13.11 -6.61
C ALA A 37 -4.27 12.46 -6.14
N GLU A 38 -4.03 12.38 -4.84
CA GLU A 38 -2.83 11.81 -4.24
C GLU A 38 -3.15 10.54 -3.44
N VAL A 39 -4.30 9.90 -3.63
CA VAL A 39 -4.68 8.66 -2.94
C VAL A 39 -4.89 7.52 -3.92
N PHE A 40 -4.10 6.45 -3.78
CA PHE A 40 -4.32 5.20 -4.52
C PHE A 40 -5.65 4.54 -4.10
N VAL A 41 -6.39 3.98 -5.05
CA VAL A 41 -7.66 3.27 -4.79
C VAL A 41 -7.56 1.81 -5.18
N PHE A 42 -7.11 1.56 -6.41
CA PHE A 42 -6.85 0.25 -6.98
C PHE A 42 -5.68 0.34 -7.95
N GLY A 43 -5.13 -0.80 -8.37
CA GLY A 43 -3.98 -0.83 -9.25
C GLY A 43 -3.42 -2.24 -9.42
N ASP A 44 -2.42 -2.36 -10.28
CA ASP A 44 -1.79 -3.64 -10.54
C ASP A 44 -1.19 -4.24 -9.26
N THR A 45 -1.35 -5.55 -9.11
CA THR A 45 -0.83 -6.31 -7.98
C THR A 45 -0.45 -7.72 -8.42
N HIS A 46 0.51 -8.31 -7.71
CA HIS A 46 0.87 -9.71 -7.80
C HIS A 46 0.30 -10.53 -6.64
N ASP A 47 -0.49 -9.90 -5.77
CA ASP A 47 -1.29 -10.60 -4.76
C ASP A 47 -2.19 -11.65 -5.44
N ALA A 48 -2.15 -12.88 -4.90
CA ALA A 48 -2.98 -13.98 -5.34
C ALA A 48 -3.17 -14.97 -4.16
N PRO A 49 -4.39 -15.46 -3.90
CA PRO A 49 -5.63 -15.24 -4.65
C PRO A 49 -6.38 -13.94 -4.30
N ALA A 50 -5.88 -13.13 -3.37
CA ALA A 50 -6.50 -11.87 -3.01
C ALA A 50 -6.14 -10.75 -4.00
N TYR A 51 -6.92 -9.66 -4.00
CA TYR A 51 -6.62 -8.44 -4.74
C TYR A 51 -6.54 -7.26 -3.76
N SER A 52 -5.53 -7.33 -2.90
CA SER A 52 -5.28 -6.31 -1.89
C SER A 52 -4.07 -5.44 -2.29
N LEU A 53 -4.12 -4.19 -1.85
CA LEU A 53 -3.09 -3.20 -2.12
C LEU A 53 -2.64 -2.61 -0.79
N SER A 54 -1.51 -3.10 -0.34
CA SER A 54 -0.67 -2.53 0.70
C SER A 54 0.78 -2.84 0.33
N LEU A 55 1.74 -2.22 1.01
CA LEU A 55 3.15 -2.55 0.80
C LEU A 55 3.44 -4.06 0.97
N SER A 56 2.81 -4.70 1.95
CA SER A 56 3.02 -6.10 2.34
C SER A 56 2.24 -7.12 1.51
N PHE A 57 1.14 -6.72 0.88
CA PHE A 57 0.30 -7.65 0.13
C PHE A 57 0.45 -7.55 -1.38
N ILE A 58 0.90 -6.40 -1.89
CA ILE A 58 0.94 -6.17 -3.36
C ILE A 58 1.83 -7.18 -4.10
N LEU A 59 2.78 -7.81 -3.40
CA LEU A 59 3.65 -8.87 -3.91
C LEU A 59 3.46 -10.20 -3.17
N SER A 60 2.28 -10.49 -2.63
CA SER A 60 1.99 -11.74 -1.89
C SER A 60 1.96 -12.97 -2.82
N THR A 61 3.10 -13.25 -3.44
CA THR A 61 3.41 -14.38 -4.31
C THR A 61 4.88 -14.76 -4.11
N ASP A 62 5.24 -16.01 -4.37
CA ASP A 62 6.58 -16.57 -4.15
C ASP A 62 7.56 -16.34 -5.32
N ARG A 63 7.13 -15.66 -6.39
CA ARG A 63 7.81 -15.67 -7.69
C ARG A 63 8.65 -14.44 -8.02
N ILE A 64 8.55 -13.37 -7.25
CA ILE A 64 9.27 -12.12 -7.54
C ILE A 64 10.66 -12.16 -6.91
N ARG A 65 11.70 -12.04 -7.75
CA ARG A 65 13.11 -12.05 -7.31
C ARG A 65 13.90 -10.84 -7.82
N ARG A 66 13.35 -10.09 -8.77
CA ARG A 66 13.90 -8.85 -9.37
C ARG A 66 12.79 -7.83 -9.59
N THR A 67 13.15 -6.56 -9.66
CA THR A 67 12.18 -5.50 -10.00
C THR A 67 11.64 -5.69 -11.42
N SER A 68 12.46 -6.18 -12.36
CA SER A 68 12.03 -6.53 -13.72
C SER A 68 10.92 -7.59 -13.79
N ASP A 69 10.78 -8.43 -12.75
CA ASP A 69 9.75 -9.47 -12.69
C ASP A 69 8.36 -8.90 -12.36
N LEU A 70 8.30 -7.64 -11.91
CA LEU A 70 7.05 -6.94 -11.70
C LEU A 70 6.31 -6.77 -13.04
N ARG A 71 4.98 -6.72 -12.97
CA ARG A 71 4.13 -6.47 -14.15
C ARG A 71 4.62 -5.24 -14.91
N HIS A 72 4.45 -5.29 -16.23
CA HIS A 72 4.83 -4.21 -17.14
C HIS A 72 6.29 -3.75 -17.01
N GLY A 73 7.21 -4.65 -16.60
CA GLY A 73 8.64 -4.38 -16.51
C GLY A 73 8.99 -3.40 -15.40
N GLY A 74 8.52 -3.66 -14.17
CA GLY A 74 8.80 -2.75 -13.04
C GLY A 74 7.80 -1.61 -12.88
N ARG A 75 6.61 -1.69 -13.50
CA ARG A 75 5.64 -0.59 -13.49
C ARG A 75 4.25 -1.07 -13.16
N PHE A 76 3.58 -0.42 -12.20
CA PHE A 76 2.18 -0.66 -11.92
C PHE A 76 1.34 0.54 -12.31
N ASN A 77 0.19 0.27 -12.91
CA ASN A 77 -0.86 1.23 -13.12
C ASN A 77 -1.65 1.39 -11.82
N MET A 78 -1.70 2.61 -11.31
CA MET A 78 -2.45 2.96 -10.11
C MET A 78 -3.57 3.91 -10.49
N ALA A 79 -4.78 3.62 -10.02
CA ALA A 79 -5.92 4.51 -10.08
C ALA A 79 -6.03 5.33 -8.80
N PHE A 80 -6.41 6.59 -8.94
CA PHE A 80 -6.51 7.57 -7.89
C PHE A 80 -7.96 7.89 -7.56
N ALA A 81 -8.21 8.49 -6.39
CA ALA A 81 -9.56 8.71 -5.89
C ALA A 81 -10.35 9.80 -6.63
N ASP A 82 -9.68 10.67 -7.37
CA ASP A 82 -10.30 11.61 -8.32
C ASP A 82 -10.62 10.99 -9.70
N GLY A 83 -10.29 9.70 -9.90
CA GLY A 83 -10.60 8.94 -11.10
C GLY A 83 -9.49 8.89 -12.15
N HIS A 84 -8.36 9.58 -11.98
CA HIS A 84 -7.25 9.45 -12.93
C HIS A 84 -6.43 8.17 -12.68
N ALA A 85 -5.62 7.78 -13.66
CA ALA A 85 -4.70 6.65 -13.53
C ALA A 85 -3.30 7.01 -14.05
N LYS A 86 -2.26 6.48 -13.41
CA LYS A 86 -0.86 6.67 -13.83
C LYS A 86 -0.10 5.35 -13.74
N SER A 87 0.74 5.10 -14.73
CA SER A 87 1.79 4.07 -14.65
C SER A 87 2.97 4.64 -13.86
N LEU A 88 3.26 4.06 -12.70
CA LEU A 88 4.38 4.48 -11.85
C LEU A 88 5.49 3.42 -11.87
N PRO A 89 6.77 3.80 -11.70
CA PRO A 89 7.84 2.84 -11.45
C PRO A 89 7.72 2.28 -10.03
N TRP A 90 7.96 0.99 -9.87
CA TRP A 90 7.92 0.26 -8.60
C TRP A 90 9.22 -0.46 -8.34
N ARG A 91 9.46 -0.78 -7.08
CA ARG A 91 10.57 -1.62 -6.63
C ARG A 91 10.01 -2.77 -5.81
N ALA A 92 10.64 -3.92 -5.96
CA ALA A 92 10.33 -5.11 -5.19
C ALA A 92 11.47 -5.38 -4.19
N GLY A 93 11.11 -5.85 -3.01
CA GLY A 93 12.07 -6.23 -1.99
C GLY A 93 11.45 -7.17 -0.97
N HIS A 94 12.12 -7.34 0.15
CA HIS A 94 11.61 -8.12 1.27
C HIS A 94 12.07 -7.59 2.62
N ILE A 95 11.26 -7.84 3.65
CA ILE A 95 11.59 -7.65 5.06
C ILE A 95 11.57 -9.03 5.71
N GLY A 96 12.74 -9.60 6.00
CA GLY A 96 12.83 -11.02 6.39
C GLY A 96 12.30 -11.91 5.27
N THR A 97 11.19 -12.63 5.50
CA THR A 97 10.53 -13.45 4.47
C THR A 97 9.32 -12.77 3.82
N LEU A 98 8.93 -11.57 4.29
CA LEU A 98 7.77 -10.84 3.79
C LEU A 98 8.15 -10.09 2.49
N PRO A 99 7.60 -10.46 1.32
CA PRO A 99 7.78 -9.66 0.12
C PRO A 99 7.07 -8.32 0.27
N VAL A 100 7.70 -7.25 -0.22
CA VAL A 100 7.13 -5.90 -0.21
C VAL A 100 7.32 -5.22 -1.55
N GLY A 101 6.31 -4.47 -1.97
CA GLY A 101 6.37 -3.63 -3.17
C GLY A 101 6.05 -2.19 -2.82
N ALA A 102 6.83 -1.25 -3.35
CA ALA A 102 6.60 0.18 -3.16
C ALA A 102 6.86 0.96 -4.46
N PRO A 103 6.23 2.13 -4.64
CA PRO A 103 6.66 3.08 -5.66
C PRO A 103 8.16 3.36 -5.54
N ALA A 104 8.86 3.44 -6.67
CA ALA A 104 10.31 3.68 -6.69
C ALA A 104 10.66 5.07 -6.15
N ASN A 105 9.76 6.05 -6.30
CA ASN A 105 9.93 7.39 -5.76
C ASN A 105 9.31 7.48 -4.35
N ALA A 106 10.12 7.87 -3.36
CA ALA A 106 9.67 8.01 -1.98
C ALA A 106 8.58 9.07 -1.77
N SER A 107 8.45 10.07 -2.67
CA SER A 107 7.34 11.03 -2.61
C SER A 107 5.98 10.36 -2.77
N ASP A 108 5.94 9.20 -3.43
CA ASP A 108 4.71 8.48 -3.74
C ASP A 108 4.28 7.56 -2.59
N TRP A 109 5.11 7.38 -1.57
CA TRP A 109 4.82 6.52 -0.43
C TRP A 109 3.67 7.05 0.44
N ARG A 110 3.41 8.36 0.41
CA ARG A 110 2.27 8.98 1.10
C ARG A 110 0.93 8.66 0.43
N LYS A 111 0.94 8.18 -0.83
CA LYS A 111 -0.27 7.97 -1.63
C LYS A 111 -1.11 6.76 -1.20
N TRP A 112 -0.60 5.99 -0.26
CA TRP A 112 -1.35 4.95 0.43
C TRP A 112 -2.39 5.51 1.39
N CYS A 113 -2.26 6.78 1.79
CA CYS A 113 -3.02 7.36 2.90
C CYS A 113 -4.21 8.20 2.43
N ALA A 114 -5.38 7.98 3.03
CA ALA A 114 -6.54 8.85 2.88
C ALA A 114 -6.28 10.25 3.45
N ASP A 115 -5.68 10.31 4.64
CA ASP A 115 -5.15 11.53 5.25
C ASP A 115 -3.71 11.26 5.72
N PRO A 116 -2.68 11.90 5.12
CA PRO A 116 -1.29 11.72 5.53
C PRO A 116 -0.98 12.11 6.98
N GLN A 117 -1.82 12.94 7.62
CA GLN A 117 -1.66 13.38 9.00
C GLN A 117 -2.44 12.51 10.00
N GLU A 118 -3.29 11.60 9.52
CA GLU A 118 -4.01 10.68 10.40
C GLU A 118 -3.02 9.79 11.15
N ALA A 119 -3.14 9.74 12.47
CA ALA A 119 -2.36 8.83 13.30
C ALA A 119 -2.87 7.39 13.12
N ILE A 120 -1.97 6.50 12.67
CA ILE A 120 -2.25 5.08 12.51
C ILE A 120 -1.23 4.24 13.28
N PRO A 121 -1.53 2.98 13.60
CA PRO A 121 -0.51 2.07 14.10
C PRO A 121 0.65 1.96 13.08
N GLY A 122 1.85 2.35 13.48
CA GLY A 122 3.05 2.17 12.68
C GLY A 122 3.46 0.70 12.56
N PHE A 123 4.39 0.38 11.67
CA PHE A 123 4.86 -1.00 11.48
C PHE A 123 5.51 -1.55 12.76
N HIS A 124 6.17 -0.67 13.53
CA HIS A 124 6.79 -0.98 14.82
C HIS A 124 5.86 -0.77 16.04
N GLY A 125 4.55 -0.60 15.83
CA GLY A 125 3.52 -0.59 16.88
C GLY A 125 3.27 0.75 17.58
N SER A 126 4.12 1.76 17.35
CA SER A 126 3.86 3.12 17.84
C SER A 126 2.96 3.89 16.86
N PRO A 127 2.00 4.72 17.33
CA PRO A 127 1.24 5.59 16.44
C PRO A 127 2.14 6.58 15.71
N ILE A 128 1.99 6.68 14.39
CA ILE A 128 2.71 7.62 13.53
C ILE A 128 1.77 8.23 12.50
N PRO A 129 2.09 9.40 11.92
CA PRO A 129 1.33 9.92 10.77
C PRO A 129 1.33 8.90 9.64
N CYS A 130 0.17 8.67 9.02
CA CYS A 130 0.05 7.69 7.93
C CYS A 130 1.06 7.95 6.81
N GLY A 131 1.30 9.22 6.47
CA GLY A 131 2.26 9.59 5.43
C GLY A 131 3.69 9.13 5.70
N ASP A 132 4.03 8.85 6.96
CA ASP A 132 5.36 8.39 7.36
C ASP A 132 5.41 6.85 7.51
N ALA A 133 4.25 6.18 7.56
CA ALA A 133 4.17 4.74 7.84
C ALA A 133 4.79 3.85 6.76
N ALA A 134 4.72 4.25 5.50
CA ALA A 134 5.41 3.55 4.43
C ALA A 134 6.93 3.65 4.56
N ALA A 135 7.45 4.83 4.95
CA ALA A 135 8.88 5.01 5.18
C ALA A 135 9.37 4.22 6.41
N ASP A 136 8.58 4.23 7.48
CA ASP A 136 8.80 3.44 8.70
C ASP A 136 8.93 1.94 8.36
N ALA A 137 7.96 1.39 7.62
CA ALA A 137 7.95 -0.01 7.20
C ALA A 137 9.12 -0.37 6.28
N LEU A 138 9.47 0.50 5.33
CA LEU A 138 10.51 0.24 4.33
C LEU A 138 11.94 0.46 4.85
N SER A 139 12.11 0.91 6.10
CA SER A 139 13.41 1.23 6.69
C SER A 139 14.39 0.04 6.74
N ASN A 140 13.85 -1.19 6.81
CA ASN A 140 14.62 -2.43 6.91
C ASN A 140 14.52 -3.33 5.66
N VAL A 141 14.03 -2.78 4.55
CA VAL A 141 13.82 -3.59 3.34
C VAL A 141 15.15 -3.89 2.64
N VAL A 142 15.30 -5.14 2.21
CA VAL A 142 16.32 -5.53 1.25
C VAL A 142 15.68 -5.51 -0.13
N TRP A 143 16.08 -4.53 -0.95
CA TRP A 143 15.58 -4.39 -2.31
C TRP A 143 16.19 -5.46 -3.22
N TYR A 144 15.35 -6.04 -4.07
CA TYR A 144 15.82 -6.90 -5.15
C TYR A 144 16.61 -6.09 -6.18
N PRO A 145 17.53 -6.73 -6.93
CA PRO A 145 18.16 -6.09 -8.07
C PRO A 145 17.11 -5.68 -9.10
N ASP A 146 17.45 -4.66 -9.88
CA ASP A 146 16.61 -4.19 -10.97
C ASP A 146 16.41 -5.25 -12.06
#